data_AF-A0A1E7I8M3-F1
#
_entry.id   AF-A0A1E7I8M3-F1
#
_cell.length_a   1.000
_cell.length_b   1.000
_cell.length_c   1.000
_cell.angle_alpha   90.00
_cell.angle_beta   90.00
_cell.angle_gamma   90.00
#
_symmetry.space_group_name_H-M   'P 1'
#
loop_
_entity.id
_entity.type
_entity.pdbx_description
1 polymer ?
#
loop_
_entity_poly.entity_id
_entity_poly.type
_entity_poly.pdbx_seq_one_letter_code
_entity_poly.pdbx_strand_id
1 'polypeptide(L)' 'MADKMMVSVPTLKTLECGTPSVGLGVLMQALTVLGLEQGFADIVSPTNDKVGLGMESRRLTGESSLADENLDF' A
#
# COMPACT_ATOMS: atom_id res chain seq x y z
N MET A 1 9.75 10.39 19.91
CA MET A 1 8.85 9.94 18.83
C MET A 1 9.04 8.46 18.55
N ALA A 2 10.26 8.01 18.21
CA ALA A 2 10.58 6.60 17.96
C ALA A 2 10.10 5.65 19.08
N ASP A 3 10.39 6.00 20.35
CA ASP A 3 9.94 5.20 21.51
C ASP A 3 8.41 5.10 21.63
N LYS A 4 7.68 6.19 21.32
CA LYS A 4 6.21 6.22 21.35
C LYS A 4 5.60 5.33 20.27
N MET A 5 6.31 5.19 19.15
CA MET A 5 5.95 4.32 18.04
C MET A 5 6.47 2.88 18.23
N MET A 6 7.27 2.60 19.27
CA MET A 6 7.94 1.31 19.50
C MET A 6 8.84 0.86 18.33
N VAL A 7 9.53 1.80 17.67
CA VAL A 7 10.45 1.53 16.56
C VAL A 7 11.85 2.08 16.81
N SER A 8 12.82 1.63 16.03
CA SER A 8 14.18 2.17 16.08
C SER A 8 14.24 3.60 15.50
N VAL A 9 15.19 4.41 15.98
CA VAL A 9 15.44 5.76 15.43
C VAL A 9 15.75 5.74 13.92
N PRO A 10 16.56 4.80 13.39
CA PRO A 10 16.73 4.65 11.94
C PRO A 10 15.40 4.44 11.19
N THR A 11 14.51 3.58 11.70
CA THR A 11 13.19 3.33 11.09
C THR A 11 12.36 4.60 11.05
N LEU A 12 12.32 5.38 12.14
CA LEU A 12 11.64 6.67 12.17
C LEU A 12 12.20 7.62 11.10
N LYS A 13 13.52 7.73 10.98
CA LYS A 13 14.15 8.60 9.96
C LYS A 13 13.80 8.17 8.54
N THR A 14 13.81 6.88 8.26
CA THR A 14 13.42 6.35 6.93
C THR A 14 11.96 6.68 6.61
N LEU A 15 11.08 6.61 7.61
CA LEU A 15 9.68 7.03 7.48
C LEU A 15 9.58 8.54 7.20
N GLU A 16 10.32 9.37 7.94
CA GLU A 16 10.35 10.83 7.75
C GLU A 16 10.90 11.24 6.38
N CYS A 17 11.80 10.45 5.79
CA CYS A 17 12.27 10.62 4.42
C CYS A 17 11.25 10.18 3.36
N GLY A 18 10.09 9.64 3.75
CA GLY A 18 9.04 9.20 2.82
C GLY A 18 9.43 7.94 2.03
N THR A 19 10.34 7.12 2.55
CA THR A 19 10.79 5.92 1.81
C THR A 19 9.69 4.86 1.86
N PRO A 20 9.23 4.32 0.70
CA PRO A 20 8.12 3.36 0.64
C PRO A 20 8.50 1.96 1.15
N SER A 21 9.76 1.72 1.52
CA SER A 21 10.23 0.47 2.12
C SER A 21 9.78 0.29 3.57
N VAL A 22 9.29 1.35 4.22
CA VAL A 22 8.76 1.26 5.58
C VAL A 22 7.38 0.61 5.54
N GLY A 23 7.19 -0.42 6.36
CA GLY A 23 5.91 -1.14 6.42
C GLY A 23 4.74 -0.23 6.85
N LEU A 24 3.56 -0.48 6.29
CA LEU A 24 2.34 0.28 6.57
C LEU A 24 1.99 0.36 8.06
N GLY A 25 2.28 -0.71 8.82
CA GLY A 25 2.06 -0.72 10.28
C GLY A 25 2.87 0.33 11.04
N VAL A 26 4.08 0.64 10.58
CA VAL A 26 4.92 1.70 11.17
C VAL A 26 4.36 3.08 10.86
N LEU A 27 3.84 3.29 9.64
CA LEU A 27 3.11 4.51 9.30
C LEU A 27 1.86 4.66 10.19
N MET A 28 1.10 3.59 10.40
CA MET A 28 -0.08 3.62 11.27
C MET A 28 0.26 3.93 12.72
N GLN A 29 1.38 3.42 13.24
CA GLN A 29 1.87 3.81 14.57
C GLN A 29 2.21 5.30 14.64
N ALA A 30 2.83 5.86 13.60
CA ALA A 30 3.10 7.29 13.54
C ALA A 30 1.79 8.10 13.56
N LEU A 31 0.83 7.74 12.71
CA LEU A 31 -0.48 8.39 12.66
C LEU A 31 -1.20 8.32 14.00
N THR A 32 -1.22 7.15 14.64
CA THR A 32 -1.86 6.95 15.95
C THR A 32 -1.20 7.81 17.03
N VAL A 33 0.13 7.89 17.07
CA VAL A 33 0.86 8.72 18.05
C VAL A 33 0.59 10.21 17.83
N LEU A 34 0.29 10.61 16.59
CA LEU A 34 -0.01 11.99 16.21
C LEU A 34 -1.51 12.33 16.27
N GLY A 35 -2.41 11.37 16.49
CA GLY A 35 -3.86 11.58 16.44
C GLY A 35 -4.39 11.83 15.02
N LEU A 36 -3.73 11.25 14.01
CA LEU A 36 -4.01 11.42 12.58
C LEU A 36 -4.57 10.15 11.92
N GLU A 37 -5.13 9.23 12.69
CA GLU A 37 -5.71 7.99 12.19
C GLU A 37 -7.04 8.18 11.44
N GLN A 38 -7.69 9.34 11.60
CA GLN A 38 -8.96 9.65 10.95
C GLN A 38 -8.82 9.72 9.43
N GLY A 39 -9.76 9.09 8.72
CA GLY A 39 -9.77 9.05 7.25
C GLY A 39 -8.78 8.04 6.64
N PHE A 40 -7.92 7.38 7.43
CA PHE A 40 -7.01 6.36 6.90
C PHE A 40 -7.77 5.19 6.27
N ALA A 41 -8.87 4.76 6.88
CA ALA A 41 -9.72 3.68 6.36
C ALA A 41 -10.25 3.99 4.95
N ASP A 42 -10.59 5.25 4.68
CA ASP A 42 -11.09 5.68 3.36
C ASP A 42 -9.99 5.66 2.31
N ILE A 43 -8.75 5.98 2.70
CA ILE A 43 -7.57 5.96 1.83
C ILE A 43 -7.17 4.53 1.46
N VAL A 44 -7.23 3.59 2.41
CA VAL A 44 -6.88 2.17 2.15
C VAL A 44 -8.05 1.35 1.61
N SER A 45 -9.23 1.95 1.46
CA SER A 45 -10.41 1.25 0.98
C SER A 45 -10.20 0.75 -0.45
N PRO A 46 -10.32 -0.58 -0.70
CA PRO A 46 -10.21 -1.13 -2.06
C PRO A 46 -11.29 -0.58 -2.99
N THR A 47 -12.45 -0.21 -2.46
CA THR A 47 -13.56 0.36 -3.24
C THR A 47 -13.21 1.74 -3.80
N ASN A 48 -12.33 2.48 -3.12
CA ASN A 48 -11.87 3.80 -3.55
C ASN A 48 -10.57 3.73 -4.39
N ASP A 49 -9.92 2.57 -4.44
CA ASP A 49 -8.69 2.35 -5.20
C ASP A 49 -8.99 2.15 -6.70
N LYS A 50 -9.14 3.28 -7.41
CA LYS A 50 -9.35 3.29 -8.87
C LYS A 50 -8.23 2.59 -9.65
N VAL A 51 -6.99 2.63 -9.13
CA VAL A 51 -5.84 2.03 -9.81
C VAL A 51 -5.91 0.51 -9.67
N GLY A 52 -6.08 0.02 -8.44
CA GLY A 52 -6.24 -1.41 -8.17
C GLY A 52 -7.44 -2.01 -8.89
N LEU A 53 -8.59 -1.32 -8.89
CA LEU A 53 -9.77 -1.74 -9.65
C LEU A 53 -9.51 -1.80 -11.16
N GLY A 54 -8.78 -0.83 -11.71
CA GLY A 54 -8.39 -0.83 -13.12
C GLY A 54 -7.44 -1.97 -13.48
N MET A 55 -6.48 -2.29 -12.60
CA MET A 55 -5.58 -3.43 -12.77
C MET A 55 -6.35 -4.75 -12.71
N GLU A 56 -7.27 -4.88 -11.76
CA GLU A 56 -8.10 -6.07 -11.61
C GLU A 56 -9.05 -6.25 -12.80
N SER A 57 -9.66 -5.17 -13.29
CA SER A 57 -10.51 -5.21 -14.49
C SER A 57 -9.72 -5.73 -15.70
N ARG A 58 -8.50 -5.24 -15.94
CA ARG A 58 -7.63 -5.72 -17.03
C ARG A 58 -7.24 -7.19 -16.88
N ARG A 59 -6.99 -7.62 -15.64
CA ARG A 59 -6.71 -9.03 -15.33
C ARG A 59 -7.90 -9.93 -15.68
N LEU A 60 -9.12 -9.50 -15.34
CA LEU A 60 -10.36 -10.24 -15.59
C LEU A 60 -10.77 -10.26 -17.07
N THR A 61 -10.52 -9.19 -17.83
CA THR A 61 -10.83 -9.11 -19.27
C THR A 61 -9.80 -9.82 -20.15
N GLY A 62 -8.76 -10.43 -19.58
CA GLY A 62 -7.84 -11.29 -20.33
C GLY A 62 -6.96 -10.53 -21.33
N GLU A 63 -6.70 -9.23 -21.15
CA GLU A 63 -5.73 -8.49 -21.98
C GLU A 63 -4.28 -9.01 -21.81
N SER A 64 -4.08 -9.98 -20.90
CA SER A 64 -2.84 -10.76 -20.75
C SER A 64 -2.92 -12.18 -21.34
N SER A 65 -4.07 -12.63 -21.85
CA SER A 65 -4.29 -13.99 -22.37
C SER A 65 -3.97 -14.14 -23.87
N LEU A 66 -3.84 -13.05 -24.63
CA LEU A 66 -3.55 -13.12 -26.07
C LEU A 66 -2.09 -13.50 -26.39
N ALA A 67 -1.26 -13.75 -25.37
CA ALA A 67 0.12 -14.23 -25.55
C ALA A 67 0.23 -15.78 -25.49
N ASP A 68 -0.82 -16.49 -25.05
CA ASP A 68 -0.79 -17.94 -24.82
C ASP A 68 -1.57 -18.76 -25.87
N GLU A 69 -2.02 -18.16 -26.98
CA GLU A 69 -2.70 -18.87 -28.08
C GLU A 69 -1.73 -19.52 -29.11
N ASN A 70 -0.51 -19.89 -28.69
CA ASN A 70 0.43 -20.70 -29.49
C ASN A 70 0.79 -22.03 -28.80
N LEU A 71 -0.20 -22.68 -28.18
CA LEU A 71 -0.07 -24.09 -27.78
C LEU A 71 -1.03 -24.92 -28.64
N ASP A 72 -0.51 -25.30 -29.81
CA ASP A 72 -1.08 -26.35 -30.66
C ASP A 72 -1.18 -27.66 -29.87
N PHE A 73 -2.39 -28.20 -29.75
CA PHE A 73 -2.65 -29.57 -29.31
C PHE A 73 -2.84 -30.50 -30.53
#